data_AF-G7KNS8-F1
#
_entry.id   AF-G7KNS8-F1
#
_cell.length_a   1.000
_cell.length_b   1.000
_cell.length_c   1.000
_cell.angle_alpha   90.00
_cell.angle_beta   90.00
_cell.angle_gamma   90.00
#
_symmetry.space_group_name_H-M   'P 1'
#
loop_
_entity.id
_entity.type
_entity.pdbx_description
1 polymer ?
#
loop_
_entity_poly.entity_id
_entity_poly.type
_entity_poly.pdbx_seq_one_letter_code
_entity_poly.pdbx_strand_id
1 'polypeptide(L)' 'MDVWDAVTNGRYQPQVVANNVAQDKPKADSSDDDKKKFQYDLKARNILISSLGVNEYRSVSHCKTAKDPD' A
#
# COMPACT_ATOMS: atom_id res chain seq x y z
N MET A 1 -5.00 -12.25 5.04
CA MET A 1 -4.90 -10.91 4.45
C MET A 1 -5.85 -10.85 3.28
N ASP A 2 -6.83 -9.96 3.37
CA ASP A 2 -7.75 -9.60 2.31
C ASP A 2 -7.62 -8.09 1.96
N VAL A 3 -8.56 -7.57 1.17
CA VAL A 3 -8.56 -6.15 0.79
C VAL A 3 -8.85 -5.24 1.99
N TRP A 4 -9.68 -5.68 2.93
CA TRP A 4 -10.01 -4.91 4.13
C TRP A 4 -8.80 -4.78 5.05
N ASP A 5 -8.04 -5.87 5.23
CA ASP A 5 -6.76 -5.84 5.95
C ASP A 5 -5.77 -4.84 5.33
N ALA A 6 -5.73 -4.71 4.01
CA ALA A 6 -4.85 -3.75 3.33
C ALA A 6 -5.31 -2.29 3.52
N VAL A 7 -6.62 -2.06 3.64
CA VAL A 7 -7.16 -0.72 3.95
C VAL A 7 -6.84 -0.32 5.40
N THR A 8 -6.97 -1.24 6.35
CA THR A 8 -6.81 -0.94 7.79
C THR A 8 -5.35 -0.88 8.24
N ASN A 9 -4.50 -1.77 7.73
CA ASN A 9 -3.09 -1.84 8.13
C ASN A 9 -2.18 -0.93 7.28
N GLY A 10 -2.73 -0.29 6.26
CA GLY A 10 -1.99 0.59 5.35
C GLY A 10 -1.11 -0.18 4.36
N ARG A 11 -0.13 0.52 3.80
CA ARG A 11 0.66 0.03 2.68
C ARG A 11 1.44 -1.23 3.05
N TYR A 12 1.17 -2.34 2.35
CA TYR A 12 2.02 -3.50 2.43
C TYR A 12 3.31 -3.28 1.62
N GLN A 13 4.46 -3.35 2.29
CA GLN A 13 5.77 -3.31 1.66
C GLN A 13 6.52 -4.60 2.02
N PRO A 14 6.76 -5.51 1.04
CA PRO A 14 7.45 -6.75 1.33
C PRO A 14 8.89 -6.45 1.73
N GLN A 15 9.30 -6.89 2.91
CA GLN A 15 10.64 -6.71 3.44
C GLN A 15 11.34 -8.06 3.63
N VAL A 16 12.64 -8.06 3.44
CA VAL A 16 13.53 -9.17 3.77
C VAL A 16 14.57 -8.68 4.77
N VAL A 17 14.87 -9.50 5.77
CA VAL A 17 15.97 -9.21 6.69
C VAL A 17 17.25 -9.73 6.05
N ALA A 18 18.09 -8.83 5.58
CA ALA A 18 19.43 -9.13 5.10
C ALA A 18 20.43 -8.41 6.01
N ASN A 19 21.40 -9.15 6.55
CA ASN A 19 22.45 -8.61 7.45
C ASN A 19 21.90 -7.81 8.64
N ASN A 20 20.82 -8.29 9.29
CA ASN A 20 20.12 -7.61 10.40
C ASN A 20 19.49 -6.25 10.05
N VAL A 21 19.40 -5.91 8.75
CA VAL A 21 18.71 -4.71 8.27
C VAL A 21 17.49 -5.15 7.48
N ALA A 22 16.33 -4.56 7.80
CA ALA A 22 15.13 -4.73 6.99
C ALA A 22 15.32 -3.98 5.67
N GLN A 23 15.37 -4.72 4.57
CA GLN A 23 15.49 -4.16 3.22
C GLN A 23 14.24 -4.49 2.41
N ASP A 24 13.91 -3.64 1.44
CA ASP A 24 12.85 -3.94 0.50
C ASP A 24 13.17 -5.22 -0.26
N LYS A 25 12.22 -6.16 -0.22
CA LYS A 25 12.38 -7.46 -0.85
C LYS A 25 12.24 -7.29 -2.37
N PRO A 26 13.22 -7.74 -3.16
CA PRO A 26 13.09 -7.72 -4.61
C PRO A 26 11.85 -8.49 -5.06
N LYS A 27 11.19 -8.00 -6.12
CA LYS A 27 9.99 -8.66 -6.68
C LYS A 27 10.29 -10.09 -7.16
N ALA A 28 11.51 -10.35 -7.60
CA ALA A 28 11.96 -11.68 -8.04
C ALA A 28 11.99 -12.70 -6.88
N ASP A 29 12.31 -12.24 -5.66
CA ASP A 29 12.42 -13.09 -4.48
C ASP A 29 11.11 -13.17 -3.68
N SER A 30 10.10 -12.39 -4.08
CA SER A 30 8.80 -12.32 -3.43
C SER A 30 8.04 -13.65 -3.59
N SER A 31 7.57 -14.20 -2.47
CA SER A 31 6.75 -15.40 -2.44
C SER A 31 5.39 -15.14 -3.05
N ASP A 32 4.63 -16.19 -3.37
CA ASP A 32 3.26 -16.03 -3.86
C ASP A 32 2.34 -15.37 -2.81
N ASP A 33 2.63 -15.54 -1.52
CA ASP A 33 1.93 -14.82 -0.45
C ASP A 33 2.24 -13.31 -0.48
N ASP A 34 3.52 -12.94 -0.64
CA ASP A 34 3.94 -11.53 -0.78
C ASP A 34 3.24 -10.88 -1.99
N LYS A 35 3.19 -11.59 -3.13
CA LYS A 35 2.50 -11.13 -4.34
C LYS A 35 1.01 -10.96 -4.09
N LYS A 36 0.36 -11.91 -3.40
CA LYS A 36 -1.07 -11.85 -3.08
C LYS A 36 -1.39 -10.64 -2.21
N LYS A 37 -0.58 -10.38 -1.18
CA LYS A 37 -0.71 -9.20 -0.31
C LYS A 37 -0.52 -7.89 -1.08
N PHE A 38 0.48 -7.84 -1.95
CA PHE A 38 0.70 -6.68 -2.82
C PHE A 38 -0.49 -6.42 -3.77
N GLN A 39 -1.11 -7.47 -4.32
CA GLN A 39 -2.31 -7.33 -5.15
C GLN A 39 -3.50 -6.78 -4.36
N TYR A 40 -3.65 -7.18 -3.09
CA TYR A 40 -4.70 -6.61 -2.23
C TYR A 40 -4.46 -5.14 -1.90
N ASP A 41 -3.22 -4.72 -1.67
CA ASP A 41 -2.86 -3.30 -1.52
C ASP A 41 -3.25 -2.49 -2.76
N LEU A 42 -2.91 -2.98 -3.95
CA LEU A 42 -3.29 -2.34 -5.21
C LEU A 42 -4.80 -2.25 -5.38
N LYS A 43 -5.53 -3.32 -5.04
CA LYS A 43 -6.99 -3.36 -5.13
C LYS A 43 -7.64 -2.40 -4.13
N ALA A 44 -7.15 -2.35 -2.89
CA ALA A 44 -7.59 -1.41 -1.87
C ALA A 44 -7.42 0.05 -2.35
N ARG A 45 -6.23 0.39 -2.85
CA ARG A 45 -5.97 1.72 -3.43
C ARG A 45 -6.91 2.04 -4.58
N ASN A 46 -7.08 1.10 -5.52
CA ASN A 46 -7.95 1.33 -6.67
C ASN A 46 -9.40 1.59 -6.22
N ILE A 47 -9.92 0.82 -5.25
CA ILE A 47 -11.25 1.04 -4.69
C ILE A 47 -11.36 2.44 -4.07
N LEU A 48 -10.43 2.81 -3.19
CA LEU A 48 -10.42 4.12 -2.52
C LEU A 48 -10.32 5.29 -3.52
N ILE A 49 -9.51 5.14 -4.56
CA ILE A 49 -9.37 6.15 -5.62
C ILE A 49 -10.64 6.22 -6.46
N SER A 50 -11.21 5.07 -6.83
CA SER A 50 -12.41 4.99 -7.66
C SER A 50 -13.68 5.44 -6.95
N SER A 51 -13.72 5.35 -5.61
CA SER A 51 -14.83 5.86 -4.80
C SER A 51 -14.80 7.37 -4.65
N LEU A 52 -13.65 8.01 -4.91
CA LEU A 52 -13.51 9.46 -4.94
C LEU A 52 -13.79 9.96 -6.36
N GLY A 53 -14.62 10.98 -6.51
CA GLY A 53 -14.68 11.73 -7.76
C GLY A 53 -13.30 12.33 -8.08
N VAL A 54 -13.01 12.58 -9.37
CA VAL A 54 -11.70 13.11 -9.83
C VAL A 54 -11.27 14.37 -9.06
N ASN A 55 -12.23 15.22 -8.69
CA ASN A 55 -12.00 16.43 -7.89
C ASN A 55 -11.69 16.13 -6.42
N GLU A 56 -12.37 15.14 -5.83
CA GLU A 56 -12.18 14.73 -4.43
C GLU A 56 -10.83 14.04 -4.24
N TYR A 57 -10.45 13.15 -5.18
CA TYR A 57 -9.13 12.52 -5.20
C TYR A 57 -8.01 13.56 -5.32
N ARG A 58 -8.17 14.56 -6.19
CA ARG A 58 -7.19 15.64 -6.35
C ARG A 58 -7.06 16.46 -5.06
N SER A 59 -8.16 16.75 -4.38
CA SER A 59 -8.13 17.48 -3.11
C SER A 59 -7.36 16.69 -2.04
N VAL A 60 -7.72 15.42 -1.81
CA VAL A 60 -7.09 14.55 -0.81
C VAL A 60 -5.60 14.32 -1.11
N SER A 61 -5.24 14.02 -2.37
CA SER A 61 -3.85 13.75 -2.77
C SER A 61 -2.94 14.99 -2.74
N HIS A 62 -3.49 16.20 -2.90
CA HIS A 62 -2.74 17.46 -2.79
C HIS A 62 -2.84 18.09 -1.41
N CYS A 63 -3.63 17.54 -0.49
CA CYS A 63 -3.78 18.05 0.86
C CYS A 63 -2.46 17.86 1.63
N LYS A 64 -1.86 18.98 2.07
CA LYS A 64 -0.58 18.96 2.79
C LYS A 64 -0.70 18.30 4.16
N THR A 65 -1.83 18.50 4.85
CA THR A 65 -2.14 17.88 6.15
C THR A 65 -2.38 16.37 6.09
N ALA A 66 -2.62 15.80 4.90
CA ALA A 66 -2.70 14.34 4.72
C ALA A 66 -1.33 13.71 4.39
N LYS A 67 -0.33 14.54 4.05
CA LYS A 67 1.02 14.10 3.68
C LYS A 67 2.00 14.13 4.85
N ASP A 68 1.75 14.98 5.83
CA ASP A 68 2.56 15.08 7.04
C ASP A 68 1.87 14.29 8.16
N PRO A 69 2.52 13.24 8.72
CA PRO A 69 2.05 12.62 9.94
C PRO A 69 2.32 13.57 11.12
N ASP A 70 1.27 13.91 11.88
CA ASP A 70 1.40 14.39 13.26
C ASP A 70 2.12 13.35 14.14
#